data_AF-A0A0C3ALN4-F1
#
_entry.id   AF-A0A0C3ALN4-F1
#
_cell.length_a   1.000
_cell.length_b   1.000
_cell.length_c   1.000
_cell.angle_alpha   90.00
_cell.angle_beta   90.00
_cell.angle_gamma   90.00
#
_symmetry.space_group_name_H-M   'P 1'
#
loop_
_entity.id
_entity.type
_entity.pdbx_description
1 polymer ?
#
loop_
_entity_poly.entity_id
_entity_poly.type
_entity_poly.pdbx_seq_one_letter_code
_entity_poly.pdbx_strand_id
1 'polypeptide(L)'
;MTRRMSSNRGPNYGTARTTPGAPPPYSPGLQPTNEQPNRQPFGGSAYATPHNIPGPSPPESFDEYRHPEACPLLSKQNRGAVAKTWVIITITCLVTLAFCSSTMPVTWCDDPVDPGVRHRILKEWETKERQYEHERYERDQQRLQWELEDMKHAERLSEWEQERLLHEEELRQRQRREEEERVRLNLAWARVEAHHCTTYATREYTAQLTNLPADYKYRLDACRVTPLEIHGITYTPRRCEEHGQTVIGYWEVNENEPDCRPWWNWYKDKVSCSLWDYRA
;
A
#
# COMPACT_ATOMS: atom_id res chain seq x y z
N MET A 1 17.79 53.32 69.35
CA MET A 1 17.58 51.92 68.93
C MET A 1 16.82 51.92 67.62
N THR A 2 17.51 51.84 66.49
CA THR A 2 16.94 51.93 65.14
C THR A 2 17.32 50.67 64.37
N ARG A 3 16.33 49.81 64.10
CA ARG A 3 16.51 48.52 63.44
C ARG A 3 16.15 48.66 61.96
N ARG A 4 17.15 48.61 61.07
CA ARG A 4 16.98 48.46 59.62
C ARG A 4 16.45 47.05 59.33
N MET A 5 15.33 46.93 58.63
CA MET A 5 14.92 45.69 57.98
C MET A 5 15.41 45.70 56.54
N SER A 6 16.22 44.69 56.19
CA SER A 6 16.78 44.49 54.86
C SER A 6 15.85 43.59 54.05
N SER A 7 15.47 44.06 52.86
CA SER A 7 14.58 43.39 51.91
C SER A 7 15.38 42.42 51.02
N ASN A 8 15.21 41.11 51.23
CA ASN A 8 15.72 40.08 50.32
C ASN A 8 14.73 39.84 49.17
N ARG A 9 15.12 40.24 47.95
CA ARG A 9 14.51 39.75 46.69
C ARG A 9 15.16 38.40 46.34
N GLY A 10 14.38 37.34 46.33
CA GLY A 10 14.77 36.05 45.77
C GLY A 10 14.71 36.06 44.23
N PRO A 11 15.42 35.13 43.56
CA PRO A 11 15.45 35.05 42.10
C PRO A 11 14.17 34.41 41.55
N ASN A 12 13.72 35.00 40.44
CA ASN A 12 12.52 34.65 39.69
C ASN A 12 12.85 33.45 38.78
N TYR A 13 12.29 32.27 39.07
CA TYR A 13 12.44 31.10 38.20
C TYR A 13 11.49 31.22 37.01
N GLY A 14 12.06 31.52 35.85
CA GLY A 14 11.35 31.56 34.57
C GLY A 14 10.79 30.18 34.21
N THR A 15 9.48 30.14 34.00
CA THR A 15 8.75 28.96 33.52
C THR A 15 9.09 28.74 32.05
N ALA A 16 9.94 27.76 31.76
CA ALA A 16 10.22 27.32 30.40
C ALA A 16 8.96 26.66 29.81
N ARG A 17 8.40 27.29 28.79
CA ARG A 17 7.25 26.80 28.02
C ARG A 17 7.75 25.63 27.14
N THR A 18 7.42 24.41 27.52
CA THR A 18 7.73 23.18 26.77
C THR A 18 6.90 23.15 25.49
N THR A 19 7.54 23.37 24.35
CA THR A 19 6.99 23.09 23.03
C THR A 19 6.79 21.57 22.89
N PRO A 20 5.63 21.07 22.44
CA PRO A 20 5.49 19.66 22.09
C PRO A 20 6.47 19.35 20.97
N GLY A 21 7.35 18.36 21.22
CA GLY A 21 8.38 17.94 20.28
C GLY A 21 7.76 17.48 18.97
N ALA A 22 8.36 17.94 17.86
CA ALA A 22 8.08 17.40 16.55
C ALA A 22 8.30 15.87 16.56
N PRO A 23 7.45 15.09 15.87
CA PRO A 23 7.67 13.66 15.74
C PRO A 23 9.03 13.40 15.07
N PRO A 24 9.73 12.30 15.44
CA PRO A 24 11.01 11.98 14.84
C PRO A 24 10.86 11.81 13.32
N PRO A 25 11.87 12.21 12.52
CA PRO A 25 11.87 11.95 11.10
C PRO A 25 11.84 10.44 10.88
N TYR A 26 10.84 9.97 10.13
CA TYR A 26 10.75 8.59 9.67
C TYR A 26 12.07 8.19 9.00
N SER A 27 12.72 7.15 9.53
CA SER A 27 13.83 6.48 8.86
C SER A 27 13.37 6.08 7.46
N PRO A 28 14.08 6.48 6.38
CA PRO A 28 13.76 6.01 5.04
C PRO A 28 13.99 4.49 5.03
N GLY A 29 12.90 3.75 4.82
CA GLY A 29 12.97 2.33 4.52
C GLY A 29 13.91 2.10 3.34
N LEU A 30 14.71 1.05 3.46
CA LEU A 30 15.64 0.52 2.47
C LEU A 30 15.06 0.61 1.06
N GLN A 31 15.71 1.40 0.21
CA GLN A 31 15.48 1.38 -1.23
C GLN A 31 15.81 -0.03 -1.76
N PRO A 32 14.95 -0.63 -2.60
CA PRO A 32 15.36 -1.79 -3.36
C PRO A 32 16.47 -1.38 -4.33
N THR A 33 17.61 -2.07 -4.24
CA THR A 33 18.70 -1.95 -5.19
C THR A 33 18.20 -2.39 -6.57
N ASN A 34 18.03 -1.43 -7.46
CA ASN A 34 17.80 -1.63 -8.88
C ASN A 34 19.09 -2.18 -9.53
N GLU A 35 19.33 -3.47 -9.40
CA GLU A 35 20.21 -4.19 -10.33
C GLU A 35 19.40 -4.53 -11.59
N GLN A 36 19.52 -3.67 -12.61
CA GLN A 36 19.16 -4.03 -13.98
C GLN A 36 20.31 -4.79 -14.64
N PRO A 37 20.18 -6.08 -14.98
CA PRO A 37 20.99 -6.68 -16.02
C PRO A 37 20.35 -6.38 -17.37
N ASN A 38 21.03 -5.51 -18.11
CA ASN A 38 21.07 -5.38 -19.57
C ASN A 38 20.47 -6.58 -20.34
N ARG A 39 19.32 -6.39 -21.01
CA ARG A 39 18.82 -7.30 -22.06
C ARG A 39 18.51 -6.51 -23.33
N GLN A 40 19.16 -6.96 -24.40
CA GLN A 40 19.00 -6.53 -25.79
C GLN A 40 17.58 -6.81 -26.34
N PRO A 41 17.17 -6.15 -27.43
CA PRO A 41 15.85 -6.31 -28.02
C PRO A 41 15.82 -7.45 -29.04
N PHE A 42 15.01 -8.46 -28.78
CA PHE A 42 14.37 -9.31 -29.78
C PHE A 42 12.86 -9.17 -29.48
N GLY A 43 12.00 -8.66 -30.35
CA GLY A 43 11.77 -9.14 -31.70
C GLY A 43 10.71 -10.26 -31.64
N GLY A 44 9.43 -9.92 -31.85
CA GLY A 44 8.41 -10.91 -32.26
C GLY A 44 7.22 -11.14 -31.31
N SER A 45 6.06 -10.64 -31.73
CA SER A 45 4.77 -11.34 -31.87
C SER A 45 4.41 -12.47 -30.88
N ALA A 46 3.35 -12.25 -30.10
CA ALA A 46 2.12 -13.07 -30.12
C ALA A 46 1.18 -12.64 -29.00
N TYR A 47 -0.10 -12.53 -29.34
CA TYR A 47 -1.23 -12.32 -28.44
C TYR A 47 -1.24 -13.36 -27.32
N ALA A 48 -1.11 -12.91 -26.06
CA ALA A 48 -1.26 -13.75 -24.88
C ALA A 48 -2.42 -13.22 -24.01
N THR A 49 -3.41 -14.10 -23.88
CA THR A 49 -4.62 -14.05 -23.06
C THR A 49 -4.34 -13.65 -21.60
N PRO A 50 -5.21 -12.87 -20.94
CA PRO A 50 -5.03 -12.51 -19.54
C PRO A 50 -5.26 -13.72 -18.64
N HIS A 51 -4.22 -14.16 -17.94
CA HIS A 51 -4.34 -15.09 -16.82
C HIS A 51 -4.98 -14.36 -15.63
N ASN A 52 -6.20 -14.79 -15.28
CA ASN A 52 -6.86 -14.48 -14.01
C ASN A 52 -5.96 -14.91 -12.86
N ILE A 53 -5.54 -13.94 -12.05
CA ILE A 53 -4.94 -14.17 -10.73
C ILE A 53 -6.09 -14.52 -9.78
N PRO A 54 -6.07 -15.67 -9.08
CA PRO A 54 -7.05 -15.95 -8.03
C PRO A 54 -6.79 -14.98 -6.87
N GLY A 55 -7.81 -14.20 -6.50
CA GLY A 55 -7.76 -13.34 -5.32
C GLY A 55 -7.64 -14.16 -4.02
N PRO A 56 -7.15 -13.53 -2.94
CA PRO A 56 -7.03 -14.18 -1.64
C PRO A 56 -8.42 -14.60 -1.14
N SER A 57 -8.54 -15.88 -0.80
CA SER A 57 -9.71 -16.48 -0.19
C SER A 57 -10.09 -15.76 1.12
N PRO A 58 -11.39 -15.54 1.40
CA PRO A 58 -11.83 -15.03 2.68
C PRO A 58 -11.54 -16.04 3.80
N PRO A 59 -11.35 -15.58 5.06
CA PRO A 59 -11.25 -16.48 6.19
C PRO A 59 -12.56 -17.28 6.33
N GLU A 60 -12.42 -18.59 6.44
CA GLU A 60 -13.50 -19.54 6.69
C GLU A 60 -14.38 -19.05 7.85
N SER A 61 -15.59 -18.59 7.53
CA SER A 61 -16.68 -18.54 8.48
C SER A 61 -16.93 -19.98 8.92
N PHE A 62 -16.75 -20.25 10.20
CA PHE A 62 -17.18 -21.48 10.83
C PHE A 62 -18.71 -21.44 10.91
N ASP A 63 -19.36 -21.67 9.76
CA ASP A 63 -20.79 -21.80 9.68
C ASP A 63 -21.19 -23.10 10.38
N GLU A 64 -21.80 -22.88 11.54
CA GLU A 64 -22.72 -23.73 12.25
C GLU A 64 -23.51 -24.65 11.30
N TYR A 65 -23.05 -25.90 11.20
CA TYR A 65 -23.74 -26.98 10.48
C TYR A 65 -24.99 -27.39 11.26
N ARG A 66 -26.03 -26.58 11.12
CA ARG A 66 -27.42 -26.98 11.33
C ARG A 66 -28.03 -27.09 9.95
N HIS A 67 -28.15 -28.31 9.42
CA HIS A 67 -29.19 -28.60 8.43
C HIS A 67 -29.96 -29.89 8.76
N PRO A 68 -31.28 -29.88 8.49
CA PRO A 68 -32.23 -30.91 8.90
C PRO A 68 -32.56 -31.86 7.73
N GLU A 69 -33.34 -32.89 8.06
CA GLU A 69 -34.20 -33.70 7.18
C GLU A 69 -33.56 -34.47 6.02
N ALA A 70 -33.51 -35.79 6.18
CA ALA A 70 -33.72 -36.72 5.07
C ALA A 70 -34.69 -37.82 5.50
N CYS A 71 -35.87 -37.80 4.88
CA CYS A 71 -36.92 -38.81 4.95
C CYS A 71 -36.56 -40.08 4.13
N PRO A 72 -37.35 -41.17 4.24
CA PRO A 72 -36.86 -42.54 4.21
C PRO A 72 -36.89 -43.19 2.82
N LEU A 73 -36.03 -44.18 2.59
CA LEU A 73 -36.20 -45.18 1.53
C LEU A 73 -36.29 -46.60 2.10
N LEU A 74 -37.48 -47.15 1.93
CA LEU A 74 -37.88 -48.55 2.11
C LEU A 74 -37.02 -49.49 1.26
N SER A 75 -36.43 -50.51 1.89
CA SER A 75 -35.96 -51.72 1.21
C SER A 75 -36.67 -52.98 1.73
N LYS A 76 -37.65 -53.41 0.93
CA LYS A 76 -37.96 -54.78 0.50
C LYS A 76 -37.71 -55.95 1.50
N GLN A 77 -38.75 -56.21 2.27
CA GLN A 77 -39.36 -57.52 2.59
C GLN A 77 -38.62 -58.80 2.15
N ASN A 78 -38.06 -59.52 3.14
CA ASN A 78 -37.91 -60.98 3.11
C ASN A 78 -38.67 -61.59 4.30
N ARG A 79 -39.90 -62.06 4.03
CA ARG A 79 -40.70 -62.88 4.93
C ARG A 79 -40.28 -64.33 4.76
N GLY A 80 -39.73 -64.95 5.81
CA GLY A 80 -39.64 -66.41 5.87
C GLY A 80 -38.49 -66.98 6.69
N ALA A 81 -38.38 -66.67 7.98
CA ALA A 81 -37.69 -67.51 8.98
C ALA A 81 -37.83 -66.96 10.42
N VAL A 82 -38.98 -66.42 10.82
CA VAL A 82 -39.10 -65.69 12.10
C VAL A 82 -39.07 -66.62 13.34
N ALA A 83 -39.22 -67.93 13.20
CA ALA A 83 -39.21 -68.83 14.37
C ALA A 83 -37.82 -69.20 14.89
N LYS A 84 -36.76 -69.19 14.04
CA LYS A 84 -35.42 -69.61 14.46
C LYS A 84 -34.58 -68.48 15.07
N THR A 85 -34.89 -67.23 14.74
CA THR A 85 -34.14 -66.06 15.23
C THR A 85 -34.43 -65.73 16.70
N TRP A 86 -35.66 -65.95 17.17
CA TRP A 86 -36.01 -65.72 18.58
C TRP A 86 -35.25 -66.64 19.52
N VAL A 87 -35.05 -67.90 19.15
CA VAL A 87 -34.30 -68.86 19.99
C VAL A 87 -32.85 -68.41 20.14
N ILE A 88 -32.20 -67.98 19.06
CA ILE A 88 -30.82 -67.51 19.10
C ILE A 88 -30.73 -66.25 19.96
N ILE A 89 -31.61 -65.25 19.77
CA ILE A 89 -31.61 -64.00 20.56
C ILE A 89 -31.83 -64.29 22.05
N THR A 90 -32.72 -65.21 22.41
CA THR A 90 -32.94 -65.57 23.82
C THR A 90 -31.70 -66.23 24.44
N ILE A 91 -31.00 -67.10 23.69
CA ILE A 91 -29.79 -67.75 24.18
C ILE A 91 -28.65 -66.72 24.30
N THR A 92 -28.46 -65.82 23.32
CA THR A 92 -27.45 -64.76 23.46
C THR A 92 -27.75 -63.82 24.61
N CYS A 93 -29.01 -63.40 24.80
CA CYS A 93 -29.38 -62.56 25.95
C CYS A 93 -29.11 -63.26 27.28
N LEU A 94 -29.45 -64.55 27.41
CA LEU A 94 -29.18 -65.33 28.63
C LEU A 94 -27.69 -65.51 28.87
N VAL A 95 -26.88 -65.74 27.83
CA VAL A 95 -25.42 -65.85 27.96
C VAL A 95 -24.80 -64.49 28.30
N THR A 96 -25.26 -63.39 27.71
CA THR A 96 -24.77 -62.05 28.08
C THR A 96 -25.20 -61.65 29.48
N LEU A 97 -26.41 -62.00 29.91
CA LEU A 97 -26.85 -61.72 31.28
C LEU A 97 -26.10 -62.59 32.30
N ALA A 98 -25.88 -63.86 32.00
CA ALA A 98 -25.07 -64.76 32.81
C ALA A 98 -23.61 -64.27 32.88
N PHE A 99 -23.02 -63.89 31.74
CA PHE A 99 -21.67 -63.34 31.67
C PHE A 99 -21.58 -62.03 32.45
N CYS A 100 -22.48 -61.06 32.23
CA CYS A 100 -22.55 -59.83 33.00
C CYS A 100 -22.76 -60.09 34.50
N SER A 101 -23.53 -61.09 34.91
CA SER A 101 -23.69 -61.45 36.33
C SER A 101 -22.46 -62.15 36.92
N SER A 102 -21.62 -62.80 36.11
CA SER A 102 -20.40 -63.49 36.55
C SER A 102 -19.12 -62.66 36.42
N THR A 103 -19.07 -61.69 35.49
CA THR A 103 -17.88 -60.89 35.19
C THR A 103 -18.04 -59.42 35.53
N MET A 104 -19.22 -58.96 35.92
CA MET A 104 -19.33 -57.74 36.72
C MET A 104 -19.20 -58.21 38.17
N PRO A 105 -18.00 -58.19 38.79
CA PRO A 105 -18.00 -57.96 40.22
C PRO A 105 -18.90 -56.76 40.43
N VAL A 106 -19.84 -56.90 41.35
CA VAL A 106 -20.66 -55.84 41.87
C VAL A 106 -19.71 -54.90 42.63
N THR A 107 -18.85 -54.22 41.88
CA THR A 107 -18.22 -52.95 42.20
C THR A 107 -19.26 -51.94 41.74
N TRP A 108 -20.46 -51.88 42.32
CA TRP A 108 -20.68 -51.09 43.53
C TRP A 108 -19.42 -50.31 43.88
N CYS A 109 -19.17 -49.34 43.02
CA CYS A 109 -18.36 -48.16 43.26
C CYS A 109 -19.01 -47.32 44.38
N ASP A 110 -19.29 -47.93 45.53
CA ASP A 110 -19.13 -47.24 46.78
C ASP A 110 -17.63 -47.31 47.05
N ASP A 111 -16.89 -46.42 46.40
CA ASP A 111 -15.64 -45.97 46.96
C ASP A 111 -16.10 -45.01 48.07
N PRO A 112 -16.19 -45.39 49.36
CA PRO A 112 -16.24 -44.41 50.42
C PRO A 112 -14.86 -43.77 50.42
N VAL A 113 -14.63 -42.90 49.42
CA VAL A 113 -13.45 -42.08 49.31
C VAL A 113 -13.31 -41.47 50.68
N ASP A 114 -12.28 -41.93 51.39
CA ASP A 114 -11.98 -41.55 52.76
C ASP A 114 -12.29 -40.05 52.89
N PRO A 115 -13.12 -39.61 53.85
CA PRO A 115 -13.51 -38.21 53.96
C PRO A 115 -12.30 -37.25 53.93
N GLY A 116 -11.12 -37.72 54.35
CA GLY A 116 -9.85 -37.02 54.17
C GLY A 116 -9.41 -36.85 52.71
N VAL A 117 -9.49 -37.90 51.89
CA VAL A 117 -9.24 -37.83 50.43
C VAL A 117 -10.23 -36.89 49.75
N ARG A 118 -11.53 -36.98 50.05
CA ARG A 118 -12.56 -36.09 49.47
C ARG A 118 -12.28 -34.62 49.82
N HIS A 119 -11.92 -34.34 51.07
CA HIS A 119 -11.60 -32.99 51.50
C HIS A 119 -10.35 -32.43 50.79
N ARG A 120 -9.31 -33.25 50.59
CA ARG A 120 -8.13 -32.86 49.80
C ARG A 120 -8.49 -32.52 48.36
N ILE A 121 -9.28 -33.37 47.71
CA ILE A 121 -9.72 -33.15 46.34
C ILE A 121 -10.51 -31.84 46.24
N LEU A 122 -11.52 -31.62 47.10
CA LEU A 122 -12.30 -30.37 47.10
C LEU A 122 -11.43 -29.13 47.31
N LYS A 123 -10.43 -29.20 48.20
CA LYS A 123 -9.50 -28.10 48.44
C LYS A 123 -8.61 -27.82 47.22
N GLU A 124 -8.16 -28.86 46.52
CA GLU A 124 -7.43 -28.73 45.26
C GLU A 124 -8.29 -28.12 44.15
N TRP A 125 -9.56 -28.53 44.03
CA TRP A 125 -10.51 -27.94 43.09
C TRP A 125 -10.76 -26.46 43.37
N GLU A 126 -11.01 -26.08 44.63
CA GLU A 126 -11.21 -24.68 45.01
C GLU A 126 -9.98 -23.82 44.70
N THR A 127 -8.77 -24.37 44.89
CA THR A 127 -7.53 -23.67 44.56
C THR A 127 -7.38 -23.49 43.05
N LYS A 128 -7.66 -24.54 42.26
CA LYS A 128 -7.64 -24.48 40.79
C LYS A 128 -8.71 -23.54 40.24
N GLU A 129 -9.91 -23.55 40.82
CA GLU A 129 -11.00 -22.67 40.42
C GLU A 129 -10.61 -21.20 40.60
N ARG A 130 -10.06 -20.82 41.76
CA ARG A 130 -9.54 -19.45 41.96
C ARG A 130 -8.41 -19.09 41.00
N GLN A 131 -7.52 -20.04 40.67
CA GLN A 131 -6.48 -19.81 39.66
C GLN A 131 -7.09 -19.54 38.28
N TYR A 132 -8.05 -20.35 37.85
CA TYR A 132 -8.74 -20.16 36.58
C TYR A 132 -9.54 -18.86 36.54
N GLU A 133 -10.23 -18.50 37.61
CA GLU A 133 -10.94 -17.22 37.72
C GLU A 133 -9.98 -16.04 37.60
N HIS A 134 -8.82 -16.12 38.25
CA HIS A 134 -7.78 -15.10 38.17
C HIS A 134 -7.22 -14.95 36.75
N GLU A 135 -6.83 -16.06 36.10
CA GLU A 135 -6.34 -16.06 34.71
C GLU A 135 -7.39 -15.55 33.72
N ARG A 136 -8.66 -15.91 33.93
CA ARG A 136 -9.77 -15.41 33.13
C ARG A 136 -9.90 -13.90 33.30
N TYR A 137 -9.88 -13.41 34.53
CA TYR A 137 -9.93 -11.99 34.82
C TYR A 137 -8.79 -11.21 34.15
N GLU A 138 -7.55 -11.70 34.21
CA GLU A 138 -6.41 -11.06 33.55
C GLU A 138 -6.56 -11.04 32.03
N ARG A 139 -7.01 -12.15 31.43
CA ARG A 139 -7.27 -12.21 29.99
C ARG A 139 -8.38 -11.25 29.58
N ASP A 140 -9.40 -11.09 30.40
CA ASP A 140 -10.52 -10.19 30.15
C ASP A 140 -10.06 -8.72 30.24
N GLN A 141 -9.22 -8.38 31.23
CA GLN A 141 -8.58 -7.06 31.32
C GLN A 141 -7.70 -6.75 30.12
N GLN A 142 -6.89 -7.72 29.66
CA GLN A 142 -6.08 -7.55 28.45
C GLN A 142 -6.97 -7.30 27.23
N ARG A 143 -8.06 -8.08 27.04
CA ARG A 143 -8.98 -7.87 25.90
C ARG A 143 -9.58 -6.46 25.91
N LEU A 144 -10.02 -5.98 27.08
CA LEU A 144 -10.53 -4.60 27.21
C LEU A 144 -9.47 -3.55 26.88
N GLN A 145 -8.22 -3.78 27.27
CA GLN A 145 -7.12 -2.88 26.91
C GLN A 145 -6.87 -2.87 25.40
N TRP A 146 -6.81 -4.04 24.76
CA TRP A 146 -6.65 -4.16 23.32
C TRP A 146 -7.81 -3.50 22.56
N GLU A 147 -9.06 -3.69 23.00
CA GLU A 147 -10.24 -3.02 22.41
C GLU A 147 -10.14 -1.50 22.52
N LEU A 148 -9.67 -0.97 23.66
CA LEU A 148 -9.48 0.47 23.84
C LEU A 148 -8.35 1.01 22.94
N GLU A 149 -7.25 0.28 22.79
CA GLU A 149 -6.15 0.65 21.91
C GLU A 149 -6.57 0.60 20.44
N ASP A 150 -7.34 -0.41 20.04
CA ASP A 150 -7.88 -0.55 18.70
C ASP A 150 -8.83 0.60 18.34
N MET A 151 -9.76 0.95 19.26
CA MET A 151 -10.62 2.12 19.07
C MET A 151 -9.84 3.42 18.90
N LYS A 152 -8.79 3.64 19.71
CA LYS A 152 -7.90 4.82 19.57
C LYS A 152 -7.13 4.82 18.25
N HIS A 153 -6.72 3.64 17.79
CA HIS A 153 -6.05 3.52 16.51
C HIS A 153 -7.01 3.80 15.35
N ALA A 154 -8.24 3.27 15.42
CA ALA A 154 -9.28 3.53 14.44
C ALA A 154 -9.62 5.02 14.35
N GLU A 155 -9.76 5.69 15.49
CA GLU A 155 -9.98 7.14 15.57
C GLU A 155 -8.84 7.91 14.87
N ARG A 156 -7.58 7.62 15.19
CA ARG A 156 -6.43 8.26 14.55
C ARG A 156 -6.37 8.04 13.05
N LEU A 157 -6.73 6.85 12.57
CA LEU A 157 -6.80 6.58 11.14
C LEU A 157 -7.88 7.42 10.45
N SER A 158 -9.04 7.58 11.10
CA SER A 158 -10.11 8.42 10.59
C SER A 158 -9.72 9.91 10.54
N GLU A 159 -9.02 10.41 11.55
CA GLU A 159 -8.47 11.78 11.57
C GLU A 159 -7.48 11.97 10.42
N TRP A 160 -6.54 11.03 10.25
CA TRP A 160 -5.55 11.10 9.19
C TRP A 160 -6.16 11.04 7.79
N GLU A 161 -7.21 10.23 7.61
CA GLU A 161 -7.96 10.18 6.35
C GLU A 161 -8.66 11.52 6.06
N GLN A 162 -9.26 12.16 7.06
CA GLN A 162 -9.85 13.49 6.91
C GLN A 162 -8.81 14.55 6.56
N GLU A 163 -7.66 14.56 7.24
CA GLU A 163 -6.55 15.47 6.92
C GLU A 163 -6.05 15.28 5.49
N ARG A 164 -5.91 14.03 5.04
CA ARG A 164 -5.51 13.73 3.66
C ARG A 164 -6.50 14.26 2.63
N LEU A 165 -7.80 14.06 2.85
CA LEU A 165 -8.84 14.55 1.96
C LEU A 165 -8.88 16.08 1.92
N LEU A 166 -8.74 16.74 3.08
CA LEU A 166 -8.66 18.19 3.16
C LEU A 166 -7.43 18.74 2.43
N HIS A 167 -6.27 18.09 2.61
CA HIS A 167 -5.03 18.48 1.95
C HIS A 167 -5.13 18.30 0.42
N GLU A 168 -5.72 17.21 -0.04
CA GLU A 168 -5.94 16.97 -1.47
C GLU A 168 -6.88 18.02 -2.08
N GLU A 169 -7.96 18.38 -1.39
CA GLU A 169 -8.85 19.45 -1.85
C GLU A 169 -8.15 20.81 -1.87
N GLU A 170 -7.34 21.15 -0.85
CA GLU A 170 -6.55 22.37 -0.84
C GLU A 170 -5.58 22.44 -2.03
N LEU A 171 -4.93 21.33 -2.37
CA LEU A 171 -4.04 21.23 -3.52
C LEU A 171 -4.80 21.45 -4.83
N ARG A 172 -5.97 20.82 -5.00
CA ARG A 172 -6.83 21.02 -6.19
C ARG A 172 -7.29 22.47 -6.31
N GLN A 173 -7.68 23.10 -5.20
CA GLN A 173 -8.08 24.51 -5.18
C GLN A 173 -6.91 25.44 -5.50
N ARG A 174 -5.71 25.14 -5.00
CA ARG A 174 -4.49 25.87 -5.37
C ARG A 174 -4.20 25.76 -6.86
N GLN A 175 -4.22 24.54 -7.41
CA GLN A 175 -4.00 24.31 -8.85
C GLN A 175 -5.02 25.05 -9.71
N ARG A 176 -6.30 25.01 -9.34
CA ARG A 176 -7.36 25.74 -10.05
C ARG A 176 -7.10 27.25 -10.04
N ARG A 177 -6.75 27.84 -8.89
CA ARG A 177 -6.40 29.27 -8.81
C ARG A 177 -5.21 29.60 -9.69
N GLU A 178 -4.15 28.80 -9.64
CA GLU A 178 -2.96 29.00 -10.48
C GLU A 178 -3.32 28.91 -11.97
N GLU A 179 -4.16 27.95 -12.37
CA GLU A 179 -4.63 27.81 -13.75
C GLU A 179 -5.51 28.99 -14.20
N GLU A 180 -6.47 29.41 -13.37
CA GLU A 180 -7.30 30.59 -13.61
C GLU A 180 -6.46 31.86 -13.76
N GLU A 181 -5.43 32.03 -12.91
CA GLU A 181 -4.49 33.14 -13.05
C GLU A 181 -3.70 33.07 -14.35
N ARG A 182 -3.27 31.87 -14.77
CA ARG A 182 -2.58 31.68 -16.07
C ARG A 182 -3.46 32.04 -17.25
N VAL A 183 -4.72 31.59 -17.23
CA VAL A 183 -5.72 31.94 -18.26
C VAL A 183 -5.97 33.45 -18.26
N ARG A 184 -6.10 34.06 -17.09
CA ARG A 184 -6.30 35.52 -16.94
C ARG A 184 -5.13 36.33 -17.51
N LEU A 185 -3.89 35.86 -17.32
CA LEU A 185 -2.70 36.54 -17.80
C LEU A 185 -2.49 36.42 -19.31
N ASN A 186 -3.22 35.52 -20.00
CA ASN A 186 -3.10 35.29 -21.43
C ASN A 186 -1.63 35.19 -21.89
N LEU A 187 -0.87 34.35 -21.16
CA LEU A 187 0.55 34.16 -21.39
C LEU A 187 0.77 33.57 -22.78
N ALA A 188 1.55 34.27 -23.59
CA ALA A 188 1.82 33.87 -24.96
C ALA A 188 3.31 34.05 -25.28
N TRP A 189 3.83 33.14 -26.09
CA TRP A 189 5.16 33.30 -26.67
C TRP A 189 5.12 34.31 -27.81
N ALA A 190 6.07 35.25 -27.80
CA ALA A 190 6.30 36.18 -28.89
C ALA A 190 7.76 36.12 -29.33
N ARG A 191 8.05 36.68 -30.51
CA ARG A 191 9.41 36.76 -31.07
C ARG A 191 10.09 35.38 -31.08
N VAL A 192 9.41 34.41 -31.69
CA VAL A 192 10.00 33.09 -31.92
C VAL A 192 11.12 33.26 -32.94
N GLU A 193 12.34 32.99 -32.51
CA GLU A 193 13.56 33.11 -33.29
C GLU A 193 14.19 31.72 -33.48
N ALA A 194 14.44 31.38 -34.73
CA ALA A 194 15.17 30.19 -35.13
C ALA A 194 16.66 30.50 -35.17
N HIS A 195 17.48 29.69 -34.49
CA HIS A 195 18.93 29.82 -34.49
C HIS A 195 19.60 28.86 -35.48
N HIS A 196 20.92 28.77 -35.41
CA HIS A 196 21.71 27.84 -36.19
C HIS A 196 21.40 26.38 -35.84
N CYS A 197 21.64 25.48 -36.79
CA CYS A 197 21.52 24.05 -36.55
C CYS A 197 22.63 23.60 -35.58
N THR A 198 22.24 23.03 -34.44
CA THR A 198 23.18 22.56 -33.42
C THR A 198 23.71 21.17 -33.76
N THR A 199 22.84 20.29 -34.28
CA THR A 199 23.17 18.92 -34.72
C THR A 199 22.34 18.51 -35.95
N TYR A 200 22.58 17.30 -36.48
CA TYR A 200 21.83 16.78 -37.64
C TYR A 200 20.32 16.78 -37.35
N ALA A 201 19.56 17.46 -38.20
CA ALA A 201 18.12 17.63 -38.07
C ALA A 201 17.65 18.33 -36.77
N THR A 202 18.55 19.06 -36.09
CA THR A 202 18.22 19.73 -34.83
C THR A 202 18.51 21.23 -34.90
N ARG A 203 17.53 22.03 -34.49
CA ARG A 203 17.60 23.50 -34.45
C ARG A 203 17.26 24.01 -33.06
N GLU A 204 18.02 25.01 -32.59
CA GLU A 204 17.69 25.74 -31.37
C GLU A 204 16.69 26.86 -31.69
N TYR A 205 15.66 26.99 -30.85
CA TYR A 205 14.68 28.07 -30.92
C TYR A 205 14.68 28.86 -29.62
N THR A 206 14.40 30.15 -29.72
CA THR A 206 14.14 31.01 -28.56
C THR A 206 12.85 31.79 -28.74
N ALA A 207 12.19 32.11 -27.64
CA ALA A 207 10.99 32.93 -27.66
C ALA A 207 10.87 33.69 -26.35
N GLN A 208 10.28 34.89 -26.41
CA GLN A 208 10.06 35.74 -25.26
C GLN A 208 8.64 35.52 -24.74
N LEU A 209 8.51 35.25 -23.43
CA LEU A 209 7.20 35.12 -22.80
C LEU A 209 6.60 36.51 -22.57
N THR A 210 5.44 36.77 -23.17
CA THR A 210 4.74 38.06 -23.08
C THR A 210 3.55 38.00 -22.13
N ASN A 211 3.05 39.19 -21.75
CA ASN A 211 1.95 39.38 -20.79
C ASN A 211 2.24 38.87 -19.38
N LEU A 212 3.53 38.69 -19.04
CA LEU A 212 3.97 38.31 -17.71
C LEU A 212 4.20 39.57 -16.86
N PRO A 213 3.46 39.78 -15.76
CA PRO A 213 3.69 40.91 -14.87
C PRO A 213 5.11 40.89 -14.28
N ALA A 214 5.74 42.06 -14.15
CA ALA A 214 7.11 42.15 -13.65
C ALA A 214 7.24 41.69 -12.18
N ASP A 215 6.16 41.82 -11.40
CA ASP A 215 6.02 41.43 -10.00
C ASP A 215 5.53 39.98 -9.80
N TYR A 216 5.33 39.24 -10.89
CA TYR A 216 4.90 37.85 -10.79
C TYR A 216 5.99 37.01 -10.09
N LYS A 217 5.62 36.26 -9.05
CA LYS A 217 6.60 35.50 -8.24
C LYS A 217 7.15 34.26 -8.96
N TYR A 218 6.36 33.68 -9.85
CA TYR A 218 6.61 32.37 -10.47
C TYR A 218 6.98 32.48 -11.96
N ARG A 219 7.80 33.48 -12.31
CA ARG A 219 8.11 33.81 -13.72
C ARG A 219 8.79 32.67 -14.48
N LEU A 220 9.76 32.01 -13.84
CA LEU A 220 10.46 30.87 -14.44
C LEU A 220 9.58 29.62 -14.51
N ASP A 221 8.72 29.40 -13.51
CA ASP A 221 7.78 28.28 -13.53
C ASP A 221 6.79 28.46 -14.67
N ALA A 222 6.21 29.66 -14.82
CA ALA A 222 5.34 30.00 -15.94
C ALA A 222 6.01 29.73 -17.30
N CYS A 223 7.29 30.04 -17.46
CA CYS A 223 8.05 29.69 -18.67
C CYS A 223 8.10 28.17 -18.90
N ARG A 224 8.47 27.38 -17.90
CA ARG A 224 8.64 25.92 -18.02
C ARG A 224 7.36 25.18 -18.42
N VAL A 225 6.22 25.65 -17.91
CA VAL A 225 4.92 25.00 -18.13
C VAL A 225 4.12 25.60 -19.28
N THR A 226 4.62 26.62 -19.99
CA THR A 226 3.91 27.23 -21.13
C THR A 226 4.42 26.64 -22.44
N PRO A 227 3.61 25.83 -23.13
CA PRO A 227 4.05 25.20 -24.37
C PRO A 227 4.14 26.18 -25.54
N LEU A 228 5.02 25.89 -26.51
CA LEU A 228 5.14 26.57 -27.80
C LEU A 228 4.88 25.58 -28.94
N GLU A 229 4.11 25.97 -29.94
CA GLU A 229 3.90 25.18 -31.15
C GLU A 229 4.97 25.52 -32.20
N ILE A 230 5.77 24.52 -32.59
CA ILE A 230 6.80 24.63 -33.64
C ILE A 230 6.48 23.56 -34.67
N HIS A 231 6.24 23.97 -35.92
CA HIS A 231 5.86 23.07 -37.03
C HIS A 231 4.64 22.17 -36.74
N GLY A 232 3.64 22.68 -36.02
CA GLY A 232 2.43 21.92 -35.69
C GLY A 232 2.56 20.96 -34.50
N ILE A 233 3.72 20.94 -33.83
CA ILE A 233 3.98 20.10 -32.65
C ILE A 233 4.23 20.98 -31.44
N THR A 234 3.64 20.60 -30.31
CA THR A 234 3.71 21.33 -29.05
C THR A 234 4.93 20.91 -28.23
N TYR A 235 5.82 21.85 -27.91
CA TYR A 235 7.02 21.62 -27.10
C TYR A 235 7.05 22.52 -25.86
N THR A 236 7.45 21.96 -24.72
CA THR A 236 7.81 22.75 -23.53
C THR A 236 9.28 23.17 -23.61
N PRO A 237 9.64 24.37 -23.13
CA PRO A 237 11.02 24.84 -23.19
C PRO A 237 11.94 23.94 -22.36
N ARG A 238 13.13 23.66 -22.90
CA ARG A 238 14.19 22.88 -22.24
C ARG A 238 14.84 23.67 -21.10
N ARG A 239 15.01 24.98 -21.29
CA ARG A 239 15.51 25.92 -20.28
C ARG A 239 14.80 27.26 -20.37
N CYS A 240 14.83 28.00 -19.27
CA CYS A 240 14.21 29.31 -19.12
C CYS A 240 15.21 30.25 -18.46
N GLU A 241 15.37 31.46 -19.00
CA GLU A 241 16.24 32.49 -18.45
C GLU A 241 15.48 33.79 -18.26
N GLU A 242 15.78 34.49 -17.17
CA GLU A 242 15.23 35.81 -16.90
C GLU A 242 16.19 36.90 -17.40
N HIS A 243 15.72 37.71 -18.34
CA HIS A 243 16.46 38.82 -18.94
C HIS A 243 15.71 40.12 -18.60
N GLY A 244 16.03 40.67 -17.42
CA GLY A 244 15.36 41.86 -16.89
C GLY A 244 13.87 41.62 -16.64
N GLN A 245 13.01 42.37 -17.32
CA GLN A 245 11.55 42.24 -17.21
C GLN A 245 10.95 41.17 -18.14
N THR A 246 11.79 40.46 -18.90
CA THR A 246 11.33 39.43 -19.84
C THR A 246 11.87 38.06 -19.45
N VAL A 247 11.14 37.01 -19.81
CA VAL A 247 11.61 35.63 -19.65
C VAL A 247 11.77 35.02 -21.04
N ILE A 248 12.90 34.40 -21.29
CA ILE A 248 13.24 33.76 -22.56
C ILE A 248 13.21 32.25 -22.36
N GLY A 249 12.38 31.58 -23.16
CA GLY A 249 12.38 30.12 -23.29
C GLY A 249 13.34 29.67 -24.38
N TYR A 250 13.92 28.49 -24.22
CA TYR A 250 14.79 27.87 -25.21
C TYR A 250 14.32 26.45 -25.50
N TRP A 251 14.27 26.09 -26.78
CA TRP A 251 13.90 24.76 -27.25
C TRP A 251 15.00 24.20 -28.14
N GLU A 252 15.13 22.89 -28.14
CA GLU A 252 15.95 22.17 -29.10
C GLU A 252 15.04 21.18 -29.81
N VAL A 253 14.72 21.49 -31.07
CA VAL A 253 13.76 20.74 -31.87
C VAL A 253 14.53 19.89 -32.85
N ASN A 254 14.41 18.57 -32.73
CA ASN A 254 15.09 17.56 -33.53
C ASN A 254 14.19 16.90 -34.60
N GLU A 255 12.94 17.34 -34.70
CA GLU A 255 11.93 16.82 -35.61
C GLU A 255 11.53 17.90 -36.62
N ASN A 256 11.27 17.49 -37.87
CA ASN A 256 10.78 18.37 -38.93
C ASN A 256 11.64 19.63 -39.21
N GLU A 257 12.96 19.53 -39.04
CA GLU A 257 13.93 20.56 -39.45
C GLU A 257 14.66 20.16 -40.76
N PRO A 258 14.01 20.30 -41.93
CA PRO A 258 14.62 19.91 -43.21
C PRO A 258 15.88 20.74 -43.51
N ASP A 259 15.92 22.00 -43.10
CA ASP A 259 17.07 22.89 -43.30
C ASP A 259 18.33 22.43 -42.54
N CYS A 260 18.15 21.69 -41.45
CA CYS A 260 19.25 21.16 -40.64
C CYS A 260 19.70 19.78 -41.11
N ARG A 261 19.21 19.31 -42.25
CA ARG A 261 19.70 18.10 -42.91
C ARG A 261 20.64 18.50 -44.06
N PRO A 262 21.89 18.00 -44.09
CA PRO A 262 22.74 18.18 -45.26
C PRO A 262 22.05 17.56 -46.47
N TRP A 263 21.81 18.38 -47.49
CA TRP A 263 21.31 17.95 -48.79
C TRP A 263 22.49 17.71 -49.73
N TRP A 264 22.58 16.51 -50.29
CA TRP A 264 23.54 16.15 -51.32
C TRP A 264 22.79 16.00 -52.65
N ASN A 265 22.96 16.95 -53.57
CA ASN A 265 22.26 16.92 -54.86
C ASN A 265 22.76 15.75 -55.74
N TRP A 266 24.08 15.57 -55.78
CA TRP A 266 24.75 14.48 -56.49
C TRP A 266 26.22 14.46 -56.03
N TYR A 267 26.80 13.27 -55.88
CA TYR A 267 28.24 13.12 -55.71
C TYR A 267 28.85 12.70 -57.05
N LYS A 268 29.94 13.36 -57.46
CA LYS A 268 30.84 12.79 -58.46
C LYS A 268 31.94 12.09 -57.68
N ASP A 269 31.96 10.76 -57.73
CA ASP A 269 33.14 10.00 -57.33
C ASP A 269 34.31 10.47 -58.18
N LYS A 270 35.14 11.31 -57.58
CA LYS A 270 36.46 11.60 -58.12
C LYS A 270 37.35 10.49 -57.59
N VAL A 271 37.88 9.70 -58.51
CA VAL A 271 38.93 8.69 -58.36
C VAL A 271 38.42 7.24 -58.21
N SER A 272 38.34 6.57 -59.36
CA SER A 272 38.74 5.18 -59.47
C SER A 272 40.20 5.08 -59.03
N CYS A 273 40.46 4.63 -57.80
CA CYS A 273 41.78 4.12 -57.44
C CYS A 273 41.95 2.81 -58.19
N SER A 274 42.33 2.90 -59.46
CA SER A 274 42.95 1.78 -60.16
C SER A 274 44.20 1.43 -59.35
N LEU A 275 44.08 0.34 -58.61
CA LEU A 275 45.13 -0.49 -58.06
C LEU A 275 46.34 -0.40 -58.99
N TRP A 276 47.36 0.38 -58.63
CA TRP A 276 48.62 0.37 -59.37
C TRP A 276 49.20 -1.03 -59.19
N ASP A 277 49.14 -1.78 -60.27
CA ASP A 277 49.67 -3.11 -60.46
C ASP A 277 51.18 -3.06 -60.19
N TYR A 278 51.59 -3.44 -58.97
CA TYR A 278 52.98 -3.73 -58.66
C TYR A 278 53.31 -5.09 -59.30
N ARG A 279 53.81 -5.06 -60.55
CA ARG A 279 54.52 -6.19 -61.13
C ARG A 279 55.97 -5.85 -61.40
N ALA A 280 56.81 -6.66 -60.75
CA ALA A 280 58.27 -6.67 -60.69
C ALA A 280 58.93 -7.06 -62.02
#